data_AF-A0A0K0EEK9-F1
#
_entry.id   AF-A0A0K0EEK9-F1
#
_cell.length_a   1.000
_cell.length_b   1.000
_cell.length_c   1.000
_cell.angle_alpha   90.00
_cell.angle_beta   90.00
_cell.angle_gamma   90.00
#
_symmetry.space_group_name_H-M   'P 1'
#
loop_
_entity.id
_entity.type
_entity.pdbx_description
1 polymer ?
#
loop_
_entity_poly.entity_id
_entity_poly.type
_entity_poly.pdbx_seq_one_letter_code
_entity_poly.pdbx_strand_id
1 'polypeptide(L)'
;MLSSKNFFDDTLILTALFSYILIVIGAFFNKNSCIKANLWLAIVITGAFIYFSYQINIPIAQLPNVLLSRVFDGSYRRIHLLLLWSHSMFLNFAFCSIISLQKFSSTIHRKFFHLTGSVIALSGIYLDPEFTRLASILSIIIYLILETYRSLSIYPYKKVLNKVFITFLDDQDKKELILTPVFLMIGLFLPIILSPVSSGGISLKLYHFSGIALVGVGDAVAAIVGTYYGKRKWNKILPFIDNSCTRRKSLEGSIAFIIGSTITLFASEYLLLKNYPISLICLFKIATISTIGSMVETLTNKHDNILPVIVGFFFLYNYY
;
A
#
# COMPACT_ATOMS: atom_id res chain seq x y z
N MET A 1 -6.68 -26.52 6.07
CA MET A 1 -5.59 -26.53 7.08
C MET A 1 -4.95 -25.14 7.17
N LEU A 2 -5.73 -24.11 7.53
CA LEU A 2 -5.19 -22.80 7.93
C LEU A 2 -4.76 -22.95 9.38
N SER A 3 -3.47 -22.80 9.66
CA SER A 3 -2.89 -23.08 10.98
C SER A 3 -3.56 -22.20 12.05
N SER A 4 -3.95 -22.82 13.17
CA SER A 4 -4.67 -22.21 14.29
C SER A 4 -3.93 -21.06 14.99
N LYS A 5 -2.72 -20.68 14.55
CA LYS A 5 -1.97 -19.55 15.14
C LYS A 5 -2.48 -18.16 14.70
N ASN A 6 -3.12 -18.05 13.54
CA ASN A 6 -3.63 -16.76 13.01
C ASN A 6 -5.16 -16.67 12.96
N PHE A 7 -5.88 -17.56 13.66
CA PHE A 7 -7.35 -17.64 13.58
C PHE A 7 -8.03 -16.29 13.82
N PHE A 8 -7.59 -15.52 14.81
CA PHE A 8 -8.15 -14.21 15.10
C PHE A 8 -8.01 -13.23 13.92
N ASP A 9 -6.78 -13.02 13.46
CA ASP A 9 -6.46 -12.06 12.40
C ASP A 9 -7.12 -12.46 11.07
N ASP A 10 -7.06 -13.75 10.71
CA ASP A 10 -7.65 -14.24 9.46
C ASP A 10 -9.18 -14.18 9.48
N THR A 11 -9.81 -14.48 10.62
CA THR A 11 -11.27 -14.33 10.78
C THR A 11 -11.68 -12.86 10.68
N LEU A 12 -10.90 -11.94 11.27
CA LEU A 12 -11.16 -10.50 11.20
C LEU A 12 -11.03 -9.99 9.76
N ILE A 13 -9.98 -10.40 9.04
CA ILE A 13 -9.78 -10.07 7.63
C ILE A 13 -10.93 -10.59 6.78
N LEU A 14 -11.31 -11.86 6.92
CA LEU A 14 -12.40 -12.46 6.14
C LEU A 14 -13.73 -11.76 6.40
N THR A 15 -14.02 -11.46 7.68
CA THR A 15 -15.22 -10.71 8.07
C THR A 15 -15.22 -9.32 7.44
N ALA A 16 -14.10 -8.60 7.47
CA ALA A 16 -13.98 -7.28 6.88
C ALA A 16 -14.13 -7.30 5.35
N LEU A 17 -13.56 -8.29 4.66
CA LEU A 17 -13.69 -8.46 3.21
C LEU A 17 -15.15 -8.75 2.79
N PHE A 18 -15.82 -9.65 3.50
CA PHE A 18 -17.23 -9.94 3.23
C PHE A 18 -18.12 -8.72 3.48
N SER A 19 -17.86 -8.02 4.59
CA SER A 19 -18.57 -6.79 4.95
C SER A 19 -18.36 -5.70 3.91
N TYR A 20 -17.14 -5.53 3.38
CA TYR A 20 -16.84 -4.61 2.30
C TYR A 20 -17.71 -4.87 1.06
N ILE A 21 -17.82 -6.13 0.62
CA ILE A 21 -18.66 -6.49 -0.54
C ILE A 21 -20.12 -6.09 -0.29
N LEU A 22 -20.67 -6.42 0.88
CA LEU A 22 -22.03 -6.04 1.25
C LEU A 22 -22.23 -4.52 1.30
N ILE A 23 -21.24 -3.79 1.85
CA ILE A 23 -21.26 -2.33 1.93
C ILE A 23 -21.31 -1.72 0.53
N VAL A 24 -20.48 -2.20 -0.40
CA VAL A 24 -20.44 -1.70 -1.79
C VAL A 24 -21.78 -1.94 -2.49
N ILE A 25 -22.31 -3.17 -2.39
CA ILE A 25 -23.60 -3.53 -3.00
C ILE A 25 -24.70 -2.61 -2.48
N GLY A 26 -24.85 -2.49 -1.16
CA GLY A 26 -25.89 -1.65 -0.59
C GLY A 26 -25.69 -0.15 -0.82
N ALA A 27 -24.45 0.33 -0.88
CA ALA A 27 -24.16 1.72 -1.26
C ALA A 27 -24.64 2.01 -2.70
N PHE A 28 -24.44 1.07 -3.63
CA PHE A 28 -24.89 1.22 -5.01
C PHE A 28 -26.42 1.26 -5.12
N PHE A 29 -27.12 0.36 -4.43
CA PHE A 29 -28.59 0.34 -4.41
C PHE A 29 -29.19 1.58 -3.72
N ASN A 30 -28.53 2.11 -2.71
CA ASN A 30 -29.02 3.24 -1.92
C ASN A 30 -28.40 4.60 -2.31
N LYS A 31 -27.68 4.69 -3.44
CA LYS A 31 -26.94 5.91 -3.83
C LYS A 31 -27.79 7.19 -3.90
N ASN A 32 -29.09 7.05 -4.18
CA ASN A 32 -30.03 8.17 -4.28
C ASN A 32 -30.50 8.69 -2.91
N SER A 33 -30.24 7.98 -1.82
CA SER A 33 -30.60 8.38 -0.46
C SER A 33 -29.42 8.20 0.48
N CYS A 34 -28.75 9.31 0.81
CA CYS A 34 -27.61 9.28 1.72
C CYS A 34 -27.95 8.69 3.09
N ILE A 35 -29.19 8.90 3.58
CA ILE A 35 -29.66 8.31 4.84
C ILE A 35 -29.69 6.79 4.73
N LYS A 36 -30.32 6.24 3.68
CA LYS A 36 -30.39 4.78 3.49
C LYS A 36 -29.01 4.15 3.30
N ALA A 37 -28.12 4.80 2.54
CA ALA A 37 -26.76 4.30 2.35
C ALA A 37 -25.95 4.28 3.66
N ASN A 38 -26.01 5.34 4.47
CA ASN A 38 -25.34 5.40 5.77
C ASN A 38 -25.95 4.42 6.78
N LEU A 39 -27.28 4.22 6.78
CA LEU A 39 -27.93 3.20 7.60
C LEU A 39 -27.45 1.80 7.20
N TRP A 40 -27.35 1.52 5.90
CA TRP A 40 -26.82 0.24 5.42
C TRP A 40 -25.37 0.01 5.89
N LEU A 41 -24.52 1.03 5.78
CA LEU A 41 -23.14 0.99 6.31
C LEU A 41 -23.12 0.58 7.79
N ALA A 42 -23.93 1.25 8.61
CA ALA A 42 -24.00 0.99 10.04
C ALA A 42 -24.51 -0.42 10.36
N ILE A 43 -25.53 -0.90 9.64
CA ILE A 43 -26.08 -2.25 9.80
C ILE A 43 -25.02 -3.29 9.47
N VAL A 44 -24.33 -3.16 8.34
CA VAL A 44 -23.31 -4.14 7.94
C VAL A 44 -22.13 -4.14 8.91
N ILE A 45 -21.63 -2.98 9.35
CA ILE A 45 -20.54 -2.90 10.34
C ILE A 45 -20.96 -3.52 11.68
N THR A 46 -22.17 -3.23 12.14
CA THR A 46 -22.68 -3.80 13.40
C THR A 46 -22.82 -5.32 13.29
N GLY A 47 -23.40 -5.81 12.19
CA GLY A 47 -23.50 -7.24 11.91
C GLY A 47 -22.13 -7.92 11.82
N ALA A 48 -21.14 -7.25 11.22
CA ALA A 48 -19.77 -7.74 11.13
C ALA A 48 -19.14 -7.93 12.51
N PHE A 49 -19.30 -6.98 13.43
CA PHE A 49 -18.79 -7.10 14.79
C PHE A 49 -19.50 -8.19 15.59
N ILE A 50 -20.82 -8.34 15.46
CA ILE A 50 -21.58 -9.43 16.09
C ILE A 50 -21.09 -10.78 15.57
N TYR A 51 -20.97 -10.93 14.25
CA TYR A 51 -20.50 -12.15 13.62
C TYR A 51 -19.06 -12.48 14.05
N PHE A 52 -18.15 -11.51 14.04
CA PHE A 52 -16.77 -11.71 14.47
C PHE A 52 -16.68 -12.13 15.93
N SER A 53 -17.43 -11.46 16.83
CA SER A 53 -17.51 -11.81 18.25
C SER A 53 -17.97 -13.25 18.46
N TYR A 54 -18.96 -13.69 17.68
CA TYR A 54 -19.45 -15.06 17.68
C TYR A 54 -18.37 -16.05 17.21
N GLN A 55 -17.66 -15.75 16.12
CA GLN A 55 -16.62 -16.62 15.57
C GLN A 55 -15.45 -16.85 16.54
N ILE A 56 -15.03 -15.83 17.29
CA ILE A 56 -13.96 -15.95 18.30
C ILE A 56 -14.50 -16.34 19.68
N ASN A 57 -15.79 -16.66 19.80
CA ASN A 57 -16.46 -17.12 21.00
C ASN A 57 -16.30 -16.19 22.23
N ILE A 58 -16.52 -14.89 22.03
CA ILE A 58 -16.55 -13.91 23.12
C ILE A 58 -17.89 -13.16 23.17
N PRO A 59 -18.33 -12.67 24.34
CA PRO A 59 -19.45 -11.74 24.43
C PRO A 59 -19.16 -10.42 23.70
N ILE A 60 -20.14 -9.87 22.99
CA ILE A 60 -19.98 -8.62 22.22
C ILE A 60 -19.50 -7.44 23.07
N ALA A 61 -19.85 -7.41 24.36
CA ALA A 61 -19.40 -6.39 25.30
C ALA A 61 -17.87 -6.43 25.55
N GLN A 62 -17.21 -7.57 25.34
CA GLN A 62 -15.76 -7.72 25.51
C GLN A 62 -14.99 -7.40 24.22
N LEU A 63 -15.66 -7.40 23.07
CA LEU A 63 -15.01 -7.22 21.76
C LEU A 63 -14.16 -5.94 21.67
N PRO A 64 -14.60 -4.76 22.14
CA PRO A 64 -13.76 -3.56 22.10
C PRO A 64 -12.42 -3.73 22.83
N ASN A 65 -12.43 -4.38 24.00
CA ASN A 65 -11.22 -4.62 24.79
C ASN A 65 -10.29 -5.62 24.09
N VAL A 66 -10.84 -6.67 23.50
CA VAL A 66 -10.06 -7.66 22.74
C VAL A 66 -9.40 -7.01 21.52
N LEU A 67 -10.14 -6.22 20.74
CA LEU A 67 -9.57 -5.47 19.62
C LEU A 67 -8.49 -4.47 20.07
N LEU A 68 -8.72 -3.77 21.19
CA LEU A 68 -7.74 -2.84 21.75
C LEU A 68 -6.47 -3.57 22.19
N SER A 69 -6.58 -4.73 22.83
CA SER A 69 -5.41 -5.55 23.22
C SER A 69 -4.65 -6.11 22.03
N ARG A 70 -5.31 -6.35 20.89
CA ARG A 70 -4.63 -6.77 19.65
C ARG A 70 -3.77 -5.65 19.06
N VAL A 71 -4.25 -4.41 19.15
CA VAL A 71 -3.51 -3.21 18.73
C VAL A 71 -2.41 -2.88 19.74
N PHE A 72 -2.73 -2.84 21.03
CA PHE A 72 -1.83 -2.54 22.13
C PHE A 72 -1.51 -3.82 22.91
N ASP A 73 -0.58 -4.62 22.38
CA ASP A 73 -0.14 -5.88 23.02
C ASP A 73 0.75 -5.67 24.27
N GLY A 74 0.93 -4.41 24.70
CA GLY A 74 1.75 -4.03 25.85
C GLY A 74 3.26 -4.09 25.63
N SER A 75 3.73 -4.59 24.48
CA SER A 75 5.17 -4.66 24.21
C SER A 75 5.73 -3.28 23.86
N TYR A 76 6.96 -3.01 24.32
CA TYR A 76 7.69 -1.81 23.90
C TYR A 76 7.82 -1.74 22.37
N ARG A 77 8.04 -2.87 21.71
CA ARG A 77 8.12 -2.95 20.25
C ARG A 77 6.85 -2.40 19.58
N ARG A 78 5.67 -2.85 20.01
CA ARG A 78 4.38 -2.39 19.48
C ARG A 78 4.18 -0.90 19.74
N ILE A 79 4.47 -0.43 20.94
CA ILE A 79 4.28 0.98 21.30
C ILE A 79 5.15 1.89 20.41
N HIS A 80 6.44 1.59 20.24
CA HIS A 80 7.33 2.37 19.38
C HIS A 80 6.88 2.34 17.91
N LEU A 81 6.41 1.18 17.44
CA LEU A 81 5.88 1.04 16.08
C LEU A 81 4.64 1.93 15.86
N LEU A 82 3.67 1.88 16.79
CA LEU A 82 2.46 2.70 16.72
C LEU A 82 2.79 4.20 16.80
N LEU A 83 3.74 4.61 17.66
CA LEU A 83 4.19 6.00 17.74
C LEU A 83 4.81 6.49 16.42
N LEU A 84 5.67 5.68 15.79
CA LEU A 84 6.26 6.00 14.49
C LEU A 84 5.19 6.13 13.40
N TRP A 85 4.20 5.23 13.39
CA TRP A 85 3.11 5.26 12.42
C TRP A 85 2.19 6.46 12.64
N SER A 86 1.83 6.75 13.89
CA SER A 86 1.05 7.94 14.25
C SER A 86 1.77 9.22 13.86
N HIS A 87 3.09 9.30 14.06
CA HIS A 87 3.90 10.42 13.61
C HIS A 87 3.88 10.56 12.09
N SER A 88 4.06 9.46 11.36
CA SER A 88 4.00 9.44 9.89
C SER A 88 2.63 9.88 9.36
N MET A 89 1.53 9.46 10.02
CA MET A 89 0.18 9.89 9.69
C MET A 89 -0.05 11.37 9.99
N PHE A 90 0.46 11.88 11.12
CA PHE A 90 0.40 13.30 11.44
C PHE A 90 1.10 14.14 10.36
N LEU A 91 2.31 13.72 9.94
CA LEU A 91 3.03 14.39 8.85
C LEU A 91 2.23 14.39 7.54
N ASN A 92 1.58 13.27 7.20
CA ASN A 92 0.70 13.21 6.03
C ASN A 92 -0.49 14.18 6.15
N PHE A 93 -1.15 14.26 7.31
CA PHE A 93 -2.26 15.21 7.49
C PHE A 93 -1.80 16.66 7.39
N ALA A 94 -0.70 17.03 8.05
CA ALA A 94 -0.13 18.36 7.98
C ALA A 94 0.25 18.73 6.54
N PHE A 95 0.92 17.82 5.84
CA PHE A 95 1.28 17.98 4.43
C PHE A 95 0.06 18.16 3.53
N CYS A 96 -0.96 17.31 3.69
CA CYS A 96 -2.22 17.41 2.98
C CYS A 96 -2.90 18.76 3.21
N SER A 97 -2.95 19.24 4.46
CA SER A 97 -3.53 20.54 4.78
C SER A 97 -2.77 21.68 4.10
N ILE A 98 -1.44 21.68 4.15
CA ILE A 98 -0.61 22.73 3.53
C ILE A 98 -0.79 22.74 2.00
N ILE A 99 -0.65 21.60 1.34
CA ILE A 99 -0.72 21.54 -0.13
C ILE A 99 -2.17 21.74 -0.63
N SER A 100 -3.19 21.31 0.12
CA SER A 100 -4.58 21.56 -0.26
C SER A 100 -4.94 23.05 -0.28
N LEU A 101 -4.24 23.89 0.48
CA LEU A 101 -4.38 25.35 0.39
C LEU A 101 -3.84 25.91 -0.94
N GLN A 102 -2.83 25.25 -1.54
CA GLN A 102 -2.24 25.65 -2.82
C GLN A 102 -3.07 25.22 -4.03
N LYS A 103 -4.10 24.37 -3.85
CA LYS A 103 -5.03 23.84 -4.87
C LYS A 103 -4.41 23.02 -6.01
N PHE A 104 -3.09 22.96 -6.11
CA PHE A 104 -2.37 22.16 -7.10
C PHE A 104 -1.27 21.35 -6.40
N SER A 105 -1.08 20.10 -6.81
CA SER A 105 0.06 19.28 -6.40
C SER A 105 0.85 18.83 -7.62
N SER A 106 2.13 18.52 -7.39
CA SER A 106 3.04 18.01 -8.43
C SER A 106 3.30 16.52 -8.19
N THR A 107 3.90 15.84 -9.16
CA THR A 107 4.34 14.46 -9.00
C THR A 107 5.29 14.29 -7.80
N ILE A 108 6.16 15.28 -7.56
CA ILE A 108 7.09 15.27 -6.41
C ILE A 108 6.31 15.33 -5.09
N HIS A 109 5.26 16.15 -5.00
CA HIS A 109 4.40 16.19 -3.81
C HIS A 109 3.78 14.82 -3.52
N ARG A 110 3.35 14.07 -4.55
CA ARG A 110 2.80 12.72 -4.37
C ARG A 110 3.85 11.70 -3.87
N LYS A 111 5.14 11.93 -4.12
CA LYS A 111 6.22 11.06 -3.61
C LYS A 111 6.46 11.23 -2.11
N PHE A 112 5.92 12.28 -1.48
CA PHE A 112 5.87 12.36 -0.02
C PHE A 112 5.08 11.19 0.60
N PHE A 113 3.97 10.78 -0.01
CA PHE A 113 3.20 9.62 0.45
C PHE A 113 3.94 8.29 0.22
N HIS A 114 4.81 8.22 -0.80
CA HIS A 114 5.64 7.04 -1.04
C HIS A 114 6.70 6.92 0.06
N LEU A 115 7.30 8.04 0.48
CA LEU A 115 8.23 8.10 1.60
C LEU A 115 7.57 7.66 2.91
N THR A 116 6.47 8.29 3.32
CA THR A 116 5.81 7.96 4.60
C THR A 116 5.22 6.55 4.59
N GLY A 117 4.64 6.13 3.46
CA GLY A 117 4.20 4.74 3.26
C GLY A 117 5.34 3.73 3.37
N SER A 118 6.51 4.03 2.79
CA SER A 118 7.69 3.17 2.88
C SER A 118 8.22 3.06 4.31
N VAL A 119 8.21 4.14 5.09
CA VAL A 119 8.60 4.11 6.51
C VAL A 119 7.68 3.19 7.31
N ILE A 120 6.37 3.29 7.11
CA ILE A 120 5.38 2.43 7.77
C ILE A 120 5.56 0.98 7.34
N ALA A 121 5.69 0.72 6.03
CA ALA A 121 5.88 -0.62 5.51
C ALA A 121 7.19 -1.26 6.00
N LEU A 122 8.31 -0.54 5.95
CA LEU A 122 9.62 -1.04 6.37
C LEU A 122 9.64 -1.36 7.87
N SER A 123 9.21 -0.41 8.70
CA SER A 123 9.17 -0.60 10.15
C SER A 123 8.22 -1.72 10.55
N GLY A 124 7.06 -1.80 9.90
CA GLY A 124 6.06 -2.83 10.14
C GLY A 124 6.51 -4.21 9.76
N ILE A 125 6.93 -4.40 8.50
CA ILE A 125 7.34 -5.70 7.97
C ILE A 125 8.52 -6.24 8.79
N TYR A 126 9.46 -5.38 9.18
CA TYR A 126 10.62 -5.80 9.95
C TYR A 126 10.29 -6.12 11.42
N LEU A 127 9.57 -5.24 12.11
CA LEU A 127 9.37 -5.36 13.55
C LEU A 127 8.19 -6.25 13.92
N ASP A 128 7.09 -6.18 13.17
CA ASP A 128 5.85 -6.88 13.49
C ASP A 128 5.03 -7.22 12.23
N PRO A 129 5.48 -8.20 11.44
CA PRO A 129 4.90 -8.50 10.14
C PRO A 129 3.46 -9.01 10.21
N GLU A 130 3.10 -9.77 11.26
CA GLU A 130 1.74 -10.29 11.46
C GLU A 130 0.72 -9.14 11.61
N PHE A 131 0.98 -8.19 12.52
CA PHE A 131 0.11 -7.03 12.67
C PHE A 131 0.16 -6.10 11.45
N THR A 132 1.32 -5.96 10.80
CA THR A 132 1.44 -5.13 9.60
C THR A 132 0.57 -5.68 8.45
N ARG A 133 0.54 -7.00 8.28
CA ARG A 133 -0.39 -7.65 7.35
C ARG A 133 -1.83 -7.33 7.70
N LEU A 134 -2.24 -7.53 8.96
CA LEU A 134 -3.59 -7.24 9.41
C LEU A 134 -3.97 -5.77 9.16
N ALA A 135 -3.15 -4.84 9.67
CA ALA A 135 -3.39 -3.42 9.60
C ALA A 135 -3.44 -2.90 8.16
N SER A 136 -2.55 -3.38 7.28
CA SER A 136 -2.53 -2.98 5.87
C SER A 136 -3.79 -3.43 5.12
N ILE A 137 -4.24 -4.68 5.29
CA ILE A 137 -5.47 -5.19 4.66
C ILE A 137 -6.70 -4.41 5.13
N LEU A 138 -6.85 -4.23 6.45
CA LEU A 138 -7.97 -3.46 7.01
C LEU A 138 -7.95 -2.00 6.55
N SER A 139 -6.76 -1.38 6.47
CA SER A 139 -6.63 -0.01 5.97
C SER A 139 -7.02 0.10 4.50
N ILE A 140 -6.62 -0.85 3.64
CA ILE A 140 -7.02 -0.89 2.22
C ILE A 140 -8.55 -0.98 2.11
N ILE A 141 -9.19 -1.86 2.90
CA ILE A 141 -10.65 -1.99 2.93
C ILE A 141 -11.32 -0.68 3.33
N ILE A 142 -10.84 0.00 4.38
CA ILE A 142 -11.38 1.29 4.81
C ILE A 142 -11.29 2.32 3.69
N TYR A 143 -10.14 2.44 3.02
CA TYR A 143 -9.98 3.36 1.90
C TYR A 143 -10.90 3.02 0.72
N LEU A 144 -11.11 1.75 0.41
CA LEU A 144 -12.04 1.30 -0.62
C LEU A 144 -13.50 1.64 -0.28
N ILE A 145 -13.91 1.50 0.98
CA ILE A 145 -15.24 1.91 1.45
C ILE A 145 -15.40 3.43 1.30
N LEU A 146 -14.43 4.22 1.79
CA LEU A 146 -14.45 5.67 1.69
C LEU A 146 -14.54 6.13 0.23
N GLU A 147 -13.75 5.52 -0.65
CA GLU A 147 -13.74 5.82 -2.08
C GLU A 147 -15.06 5.42 -2.77
N THR A 148 -15.67 4.30 -2.37
CA THR A 148 -17.00 3.89 -2.86
C THR A 148 -18.05 4.93 -2.50
N TYR A 149 -18.08 5.38 -1.25
CA TYR A 149 -19.04 6.40 -0.82
C TYR A 149 -18.77 7.76 -1.47
N ARG A 150 -17.49 8.12 -1.66
CA ARG A 150 -17.08 9.35 -2.35
C ARG A 150 -17.50 9.35 -3.82
N SER A 151 -17.16 8.29 -4.55
CA SER A 151 -17.44 8.12 -5.98
C SER A 151 -18.94 8.08 -6.26
N LEU A 152 -19.73 7.41 -5.41
CA LEU A 152 -21.19 7.40 -5.48
C LEU A 152 -21.84 8.71 -5.01
N SER A 153 -21.06 9.73 -4.66
CA SER A 153 -21.56 11.05 -4.23
C SER A 153 -22.42 11.02 -2.97
N ILE A 154 -22.19 10.06 -2.08
CA ILE A 154 -22.92 9.96 -0.81
C ILE A 154 -22.39 11.02 0.18
N TYR A 155 -23.31 11.75 0.81
CA TYR A 155 -22.98 12.72 1.85
C TYR A 155 -22.65 12.03 3.19
N PRO A 156 -21.66 12.50 3.97
CA PRO A 156 -20.80 13.67 3.72
C PRO A 156 -19.50 13.37 2.95
N TYR A 157 -19.24 12.11 2.59
CA TYR A 157 -17.95 11.61 2.10
C TYR A 157 -17.42 12.38 0.90
N LYS A 158 -18.23 12.56 -0.16
CA LYS A 158 -17.77 13.35 -1.34
C LYS A 158 -17.37 14.77 -0.97
N LYS A 159 -18.18 15.45 -0.15
CA LYS A 159 -17.93 16.84 0.27
C LYS A 159 -16.66 16.96 1.11
N VAL A 160 -16.43 16.02 2.02
CA VAL A 160 -15.27 16.05 2.93
C VAL A 160 -14.00 15.63 2.19
N LEU A 161 -14.01 14.46 1.54
CA LEU A 161 -12.82 13.88 0.94
C LEU A 161 -12.33 14.68 -0.28
N ASN A 162 -13.23 15.23 -1.10
CA ASN A 162 -12.82 16.03 -2.27
C ASN A 162 -12.06 17.31 -1.91
N LYS A 163 -12.18 17.83 -0.66
CA LYS A 163 -11.38 18.98 -0.22
C LYS A 163 -9.87 18.69 -0.26
N VAL A 164 -9.50 17.43 -0.11
CA VAL A 164 -8.09 16.99 -0.10
C VAL A 164 -7.77 16.22 -1.37
N PHE A 165 -8.56 15.19 -1.70
CA PHE A 165 -8.20 14.23 -2.76
C PHE A 165 -8.12 14.86 -4.15
N ILE A 166 -8.94 15.86 -4.46
CA ILE A 166 -8.92 16.51 -5.78
C ILE A 166 -7.59 17.23 -6.03
N THR A 167 -6.95 17.76 -4.98
CA THR A 167 -5.64 18.43 -5.10
C THR A 167 -4.53 17.46 -5.51
N PHE A 168 -4.67 16.18 -5.13
CA PHE A 168 -3.67 15.13 -5.34
C PHE A 168 -4.00 14.16 -6.47
N LEU A 169 -4.91 14.53 -7.37
CA LEU A 169 -5.23 13.71 -8.54
C LEU A 169 -3.97 13.40 -9.35
N ASP A 170 -3.80 12.12 -9.68
CA ASP A 170 -2.80 11.66 -10.64
C ASP A 170 -3.39 11.64 -12.07
N ASP A 171 -2.53 11.63 -13.08
CA ASP A 171 -2.90 11.54 -14.50
C ASP A 171 -3.68 10.24 -14.81
N GLN A 172 -3.51 9.21 -13.97
CA GLN A 172 -4.21 7.93 -14.09
C GLN A 172 -5.58 7.90 -13.40
N ASP A 173 -5.87 8.87 -12.52
CA ASP A 173 -7.14 8.95 -11.81
C ASP A 173 -8.20 9.69 -12.65
N LYS A 174 -9.48 9.42 -12.33
CA LYS A 174 -10.60 10.23 -12.78
C LYS A 174 -11.20 10.95 -11.58
N LYS A 175 -11.81 12.13 -11.76
CA LYS A 175 -12.44 12.85 -10.64
C LYS A 175 -13.55 12.01 -9.97
N GLU A 176 -14.20 11.16 -10.76
CA GLU A 176 -15.23 10.22 -10.35
C GLU A 176 -14.67 9.03 -9.57
N LEU A 177 -13.41 8.66 -9.79
CA LEU A 177 -12.78 7.48 -9.19
C LEU A 177 -11.26 7.68 -9.00
N ILE A 178 -10.85 7.78 -7.73
CA ILE A 178 -9.48 8.07 -7.30
C ILE A 178 -8.92 6.82 -6.62
N LEU A 179 -8.02 6.11 -7.31
CA LEU A 179 -7.48 4.83 -6.85
C LEU A 179 -5.98 4.88 -6.57
N THR A 180 -5.26 5.91 -7.01
CA THR A 180 -3.81 6.01 -6.78
C THR A 180 -3.39 5.79 -5.31
N PRO A 181 -4.07 6.34 -4.28
CA PRO A 181 -3.72 6.07 -2.88
C PRO A 181 -3.90 4.59 -2.50
N VAL A 182 -4.96 3.94 -2.98
CA VAL A 182 -5.22 2.51 -2.74
C VAL A 182 -4.16 1.66 -3.43
N PHE A 183 -3.81 1.98 -4.68
CA PHE A 183 -2.77 1.27 -5.42
C PHE A 183 -1.40 1.43 -4.79
N LEU A 184 -1.06 2.59 -4.22
CA LEU A 184 0.17 2.77 -3.46
C LEU A 184 0.19 1.85 -2.22
N MET A 185 -0.89 1.80 -1.45
CA MET A 185 -1.00 0.91 -0.29
C MET A 185 -0.87 -0.55 -0.71
N ILE A 186 -1.58 -0.98 -1.76
CA ILE A 186 -1.45 -2.33 -2.31
C ILE A 186 0.00 -2.57 -2.73
N GLY A 187 0.63 -1.69 -3.51
CA GLY A 187 2.01 -1.84 -3.96
C GLY A 187 3.01 -2.06 -2.82
N LEU A 188 2.89 -1.27 -1.75
CA LEU A 188 3.79 -1.38 -0.59
C LEU A 188 3.60 -2.67 0.20
N PHE A 189 2.35 -3.09 0.43
CA PHE A 189 2.03 -4.20 1.34
C PHE A 189 1.71 -5.53 0.65
N LEU A 190 1.58 -5.56 -0.69
CA LEU A 190 1.21 -6.78 -1.42
C LEU A 190 2.12 -7.98 -1.09
N PRO A 191 3.46 -7.84 -0.99
CA PRO A 191 4.31 -8.98 -0.66
C PRO A 191 4.00 -9.65 0.68
N ILE A 192 3.75 -8.87 1.74
CA ILE A 192 3.41 -9.41 3.07
C ILE A 192 1.97 -9.94 3.12
N ILE A 193 1.08 -9.43 2.26
CA ILE A 193 -0.27 -9.95 2.09
C ILE A 193 -0.24 -11.33 1.41
N LEU A 194 0.54 -11.49 0.33
CA LEU A 194 0.64 -12.71 -0.45
C LEU A 194 1.44 -13.82 0.23
N SER A 195 2.47 -13.46 1.00
CA SER A 195 3.29 -14.40 1.77
C SER A 195 3.30 -13.97 3.24
N PRO A 196 2.32 -14.41 4.04
CA PRO A 196 2.25 -14.06 5.45
C PRO A 196 3.43 -14.66 6.22
N VAL A 197 4.10 -13.83 7.01
CA VAL A 197 5.11 -14.27 7.98
C VAL A 197 4.40 -14.64 9.28
N SER A 198 4.76 -15.78 9.88
CA SER A 198 4.20 -16.20 11.15
C SER A 198 5.23 -16.88 12.06
N SER A 199 5.01 -16.79 13.36
CA SER A 199 5.89 -17.41 14.36
C SER A 199 5.92 -18.95 14.25
N GLY A 200 7.01 -19.47 13.67
CA GLY A 200 7.20 -20.90 13.36
C GLY A 200 6.74 -21.32 11.96
N GLY A 201 6.41 -20.35 11.09
CA GLY A 201 6.09 -20.57 9.68
C GLY A 201 7.17 -19.98 8.77
N ILE A 202 6.73 -19.22 7.77
CA ILE A 202 7.61 -18.55 6.81
C ILE A 202 8.36 -17.42 7.54
N SER A 203 9.69 -17.43 7.48
CA SER A 203 10.52 -16.32 7.96
C SER A 203 10.45 -15.13 7.01
N LEU A 204 10.82 -13.93 7.46
CA LEU A 204 11.10 -12.84 6.54
C LEU A 204 12.12 -13.27 5.47
N LYS A 205 11.88 -12.82 4.25
CA LYS A 205 12.63 -13.08 3.01
C LYS A 205 12.69 -11.80 2.19
N LEU A 206 13.62 -11.73 1.24
CA LEU A 206 13.86 -10.54 0.45
C LEU A 206 12.62 -10.05 -0.31
N TYR A 207 11.77 -10.96 -0.79
CA TYR A 207 10.54 -10.58 -1.50
C TYR A 207 9.57 -9.75 -0.68
N HIS A 208 9.57 -9.85 0.66
CA HIS A 208 8.70 -9.02 1.50
C HIS A 208 9.02 -7.53 1.39
N PHE A 209 10.24 -7.18 0.96
CA PHE A 209 10.70 -5.81 0.78
C PHE A 209 10.57 -5.30 -0.66
N SER A 210 10.05 -6.11 -1.59
CA SER A 210 9.97 -5.73 -3.01
C SER A 210 9.01 -4.56 -3.24
N GLY A 211 7.91 -4.47 -2.50
CA GLY A 211 6.97 -3.34 -2.55
C GLY A 211 7.62 -2.02 -2.16
N ILE A 212 8.41 -2.03 -1.08
CA ILE A 212 9.18 -0.88 -0.61
C ILE A 212 10.24 -0.50 -1.65
N ALA A 213 11.00 -1.48 -2.15
CA ALA A 213 12.09 -1.20 -3.08
C ALA A 213 11.62 -0.67 -4.43
N LEU A 214 10.58 -1.28 -5.02
CA LEU A 214 10.16 -0.96 -6.39
C LEU A 214 9.21 0.24 -6.43
N VAL A 215 8.22 0.29 -5.55
CA VAL A 215 7.21 1.37 -5.56
C VAL A 215 7.58 2.46 -4.57
N GLY A 216 7.94 2.08 -3.34
CA GLY A 216 8.28 3.04 -2.30
C GLY A 216 9.49 3.92 -2.64
N VAL A 217 10.59 3.30 -3.06
CA VAL A 217 11.88 3.96 -3.31
C VAL A 217 12.17 4.11 -4.81
N GLY A 218 12.12 3.03 -5.58
CA GLY A 218 12.46 3.01 -7.00
C GLY A 218 11.65 4.03 -7.80
N ASP A 219 10.33 3.90 -7.80
CA ASP A 219 9.43 4.83 -8.50
C ASP A 219 9.55 6.27 -7.98
N ALA A 220 9.66 6.47 -6.65
CA ALA A 220 9.80 7.80 -6.07
C ALA A 220 11.08 8.52 -6.54
N VAL A 221 12.22 7.85 -6.48
CA VAL A 221 13.50 8.40 -6.91
C VAL A 221 13.53 8.59 -8.43
N ALA A 222 12.93 7.67 -9.19
CA ALA A 222 12.78 7.80 -10.64
C ALA A 222 11.99 9.06 -11.03
N ALA A 223 10.89 9.34 -10.34
CA ALA A 223 10.08 10.52 -10.58
C ALA A 223 10.82 11.81 -10.21
N ILE A 224 11.52 11.85 -9.07
CA ILE A 224 12.29 13.03 -8.63
C ILE A 224 13.43 13.31 -9.61
N VAL A 225 14.28 12.31 -9.88
CA VAL A 225 15.42 12.46 -10.79
C VAL A 225 14.96 12.73 -12.22
N GLY A 226 13.93 12.02 -12.69
CA GLY A 226 13.36 12.25 -14.01
C GLY A 226 12.73 13.63 -14.18
N THR A 227 12.22 14.25 -13.11
CA THR A 227 11.68 15.62 -13.14
C THR A 227 12.81 16.65 -13.26
N TYR A 228 13.89 16.52 -12.48
CA TYR A 228 14.98 17.51 -12.47
C TYR A 228 16.03 17.30 -13.57
N TYR A 229 16.30 16.06 -13.95
CA TYR A 229 17.44 15.70 -14.80
C TYR A 229 17.05 14.88 -16.04
N GLY A 230 15.78 14.52 -16.22
CA GLY A 230 15.30 13.64 -17.28
C GLY A 230 15.30 14.29 -18.67
N LYS A 231 16.41 14.16 -19.40
CA LYS A 231 16.61 14.70 -20.75
C LYS A 231 16.31 13.68 -21.85
N ARG A 232 16.74 12.42 -21.66
CA ARG A 232 16.63 11.37 -22.68
C ARG A 232 15.33 10.60 -22.49
N LYS A 233 14.27 11.04 -23.18
CA LYS A 233 12.95 10.39 -23.13
C LYS A 233 12.95 9.05 -23.86
N TRP A 234 12.26 8.05 -23.31
CA TRP A 234 12.25 6.69 -23.84
C TRP A 234 11.66 6.59 -25.24
N ASN A 235 10.66 7.41 -25.59
CA ASN A 235 10.11 7.45 -26.94
C ASN A 235 11.13 7.91 -28.00
N LYS A 236 12.15 8.67 -27.62
CA LYS A 236 13.25 9.06 -28.53
C LYS A 236 14.30 7.95 -28.66
N ILE A 237 14.50 7.16 -27.60
CA ILE A 237 15.45 6.04 -27.60
C ILE A 237 14.86 4.83 -28.35
N LEU A 238 13.58 4.54 -28.12
CA LEU A 238 12.83 3.43 -28.72
C LEU A 238 11.64 3.99 -29.51
N PRO A 239 11.87 4.60 -30.69
CA PRO A 239 10.83 5.27 -31.48
C PRO A 239 9.72 4.33 -31.95
N PHE A 240 9.97 3.03 -32.01
CA PHE A 240 8.98 2.01 -32.32
C PHE A 240 7.97 1.74 -31.17
N ILE A 241 8.23 2.27 -29.97
CA ILE A 241 7.32 2.23 -28.81
C ILE A 241 7.01 3.68 -28.37
N ASP A 242 6.41 4.48 -29.24
CA ASP A 242 5.95 5.83 -28.88
C ASP A 242 4.53 5.80 -28.33
N ASN A 243 4.42 5.89 -27.00
CA ASN A 243 3.15 5.99 -26.31
C ASN A 243 3.24 7.02 -25.17
N SER A 244 2.12 7.27 -24.49
CA SER A 244 2.09 8.24 -23.39
C SER A 244 3.01 7.87 -22.21
N CYS A 245 3.39 6.60 -22.05
CA CYS A 245 4.35 6.17 -21.02
C CYS A 245 5.76 6.62 -21.39
N THR A 246 6.22 6.18 -22.57
CA THR A 246 7.59 6.40 -23.03
C THR A 246 7.90 7.87 -23.31
N ARG A 247 6.88 8.70 -23.56
CA ARG A 247 7.02 10.17 -23.66
C ARG A 247 7.31 10.86 -22.34
N ARG A 248 6.76 10.38 -21.22
CA ARG A 248 6.92 11.00 -19.90
C ARG A 248 8.20 10.51 -19.21
N LYS A 249 8.47 9.21 -19.29
CA LYS A 249 9.58 8.54 -18.62
C LYS A 249 10.91 8.84 -19.32
N SER A 250 11.99 8.88 -18.56
CA SER A 250 13.34 9.21 -19.04
C SER A 250 14.35 8.17 -18.62
N LEU A 251 15.40 7.99 -19.41
CA LEU A 251 16.51 7.08 -19.10
C LEU A 251 17.15 7.41 -17.74
N GLU A 252 17.33 8.70 -17.43
CA GLU A 252 17.87 9.14 -16.14
C GLU A 252 16.98 8.68 -14.97
N GLY A 253 15.66 8.82 -15.12
CA GLY A 253 14.69 8.32 -14.14
C GLY A 253 14.76 6.79 -13.99
N SER A 254 14.86 6.05 -15.09
CA SER A 254 14.98 4.59 -15.07
C SER A 254 16.28 4.12 -14.40
N ILE A 255 17.42 4.77 -14.67
CA ILE A 255 18.68 4.47 -13.98
C ILE A 255 18.53 4.76 -12.48
N ALA A 256 17.90 5.87 -12.12
CA ALA A 256 17.66 6.22 -10.73
C ALA A 256 16.73 5.22 -10.02
N PHE A 257 15.72 4.69 -10.71
CA PHE A 257 14.90 3.58 -10.25
C PHE A 257 15.77 2.37 -9.89
N ILE A 258 16.62 1.93 -10.83
CA ILE A 258 17.47 0.74 -10.68
C ILE A 258 18.39 0.91 -9.47
N ILE A 259 19.03 2.07 -9.35
CA ILE A 259 19.94 2.36 -8.22
C ILE A 259 19.17 2.35 -6.89
N GLY A 260 18.06 3.08 -6.80
CA GLY A 260 17.27 3.19 -5.56
C GLY A 260 16.71 1.85 -5.09
N SER A 261 16.14 1.07 -6.01
CA SER A 261 15.62 -0.27 -5.70
C SER A 261 16.72 -1.27 -5.34
N THR A 262 17.86 -1.25 -6.06
CA THR A 262 19.03 -2.09 -5.77
C THR A 262 19.57 -1.82 -4.37
N ILE A 263 19.78 -0.55 -4.01
CA ILE A 263 20.28 -0.16 -2.69
C ILE A 263 19.31 -0.63 -1.60
N THR A 264 18.00 -0.44 -1.81
CA THR A 264 16.98 -0.82 -0.84
C THR A 264 16.96 -2.33 -0.60
N LEU A 265 16.99 -3.13 -1.66
CA LEU A 265 17.01 -4.59 -1.56
C LEU A 265 18.32 -5.10 -0.95
N PHE A 266 19.46 -4.54 -1.36
CA PHE A 266 20.75 -4.89 -0.79
C PHE A 266 20.81 -4.58 0.71
N ALA A 267 20.36 -3.38 1.12
CA ALA A 267 20.28 -3.00 2.52
C ALA A 267 19.32 -3.90 3.31
N SER A 268 18.19 -4.30 2.72
CA SER A 268 17.25 -5.22 3.34
C SER A 268 17.88 -6.61 3.55
N GLU A 269 18.58 -7.15 2.55
CA GLU A 269 19.29 -8.43 2.64
C GLU A 269 20.41 -8.38 3.71
N TYR A 270 21.21 -7.32 3.69
CA TYR A 270 22.38 -7.17 4.56
C TYR A 270 21.98 -6.86 6.01
N LEU A 271 21.19 -5.81 6.22
CA LEU A 271 20.91 -5.25 7.56
C LEU A 271 19.73 -5.94 8.24
N LEU A 272 18.66 -6.21 7.50
CA LEU A 272 17.40 -6.66 8.09
C LEU A 272 17.32 -8.18 8.14
N LEU A 273 17.64 -8.85 7.03
CA LEU A 273 17.65 -10.31 6.95
C LEU A 273 18.94 -10.92 7.50
N LYS A 274 19.99 -10.12 7.69
CA LYS A 274 21.30 -10.53 8.22
C LYS A 274 21.91 -11.71 7.47
N ASN A 275 21.65 -11.79 6.17
CA ASN A 275 22.23 -12.80 5.29
C ASN A 275 23.62 -12.35 4.86
N TYR A 276 24.64 -12.78 5.60
CA TYR A 276 26.04 -12.52 5.27
C TYR A 276 26.86 -13.83 5.26
N PRO A 277 27.74 -14.05 4.27
CA PRO A 277 28.00 -13.20 3.11
C PRO A 277 26.85 -13.20 2.10
N ILE A 278 26.62 -12.05 1.45
CA ILE A 278 25.62 -11.97 0.36
C ILE A 278 26.18 -12.74 -0.83
N SER A 279 25.48 -13.80 -1.22
CA SER A 279 25.91 -14.63 -2.34
C SER A 279 25.84 -13.88 -3.67
N LEU A 280 26.70 -14.24 -4.61
CA LEU A 280 26.69 -13.70 -5.98
C LEU A 280 25.31 -13.89 -6.64
N ILE A 281 24.67 -15.03 -6.38
CA ILE A 281 23.31 -15.34 -6.83
C ILE A 281 22.30 -14.30 -6.30
N CYS A 282 22.41 -13.90 -5.02
CA CYS A 282 21.55 -12.86 -4.45
C CYS A 282 21.77 -11.49 -5.09
N LEU A 283 23.03 -11.10 -5.35
CA LEU A 283 23.34 -9.87 -6.08
C LEU A 283 22.74 -9.86 -7.48
N PHE A 284 22.88 -10.97 -8.22
CA PHE A 284 22.26 -11.12 -9.54
C PHE A 284 20.73 -11.00 -9.48
N LYS A 285 20.09 -11.64 -8.47
CA LYS A 285 18.64 -11.49 -8.25
C LYS A 285 18.28 -10.01 -8.07
N ILE A 286 18.92 -9.33 -7.12
CA ILE A 286 18.65 -7.91 -6.80
C ILE A 286 18.77 -7.02 -8.04
N ALA A 287 19.88 -7.16 -8.79
CA ALA A 287 20.11 -6.36 -9.99
C ALA A 287 19.06 -6.65 -11.09
N THR A 288 18.71 -7.92 -11.28
CA THR A 288 17.72 -8.36 -12.28
C THR A 288 16.35 -7.77 -11.98
N ILE A 289 15.88 -7.86 -10.74
CA ILE A 289 14.55 -7.35 -10.34
C ILE A 289 14.48 -5.84 -10.42
N SER A 290 15.54 -5.15 -10.00
CA SER A 290 15.62 -3.70 -10.10
C SER A 290 15.53 -3.22 -11.56
N THR A 291 16.18 -3.95 -12.47
CA THR A 291 16.14 -3.70 -13.92
C THR A 291 14.77 -4.01 -14.51
N ILE A 292 14.20 -5.19 -14.23
CA ILE A 292 12.88 -5.58 -14.72
C ILE A 292 11.81 -4.62 -14.18
N GLY A 293 11.86 -4.28 -12.90
CA GLY A 293 10.95 -3.32 -12.28
C GLY A 293 10.99 -1.96 -12.98
N SER A 294 12.20 -1.46 -13.28
CA SER A 294 12.35 -0.21 -14.03
C SER A 294 11.80 -0.29 -15.46
N MET A 295 11.97 -1.43 -16.14
CA MET A 295 11.41 -1.63 -17.49
C MET A 295 9.88 -1.67 -17.44
N VAL A 296 9.30 -2.44 -16.51
CA VAL A 296 7.84 -2.50 -16.31
C VAL A 296 7.29 -1.10 -16.04
N GLU A 297 7.93 -0.35 -15.14
CA GLU A 297 7.58 1.03 -14.80
C GLU A 297 7.66 1.99 -16.00
N THR A 298 8.63 1.78 -16.89
CA THR A 298 8.80 2.58 -18.10
C THR A 298 7.67 2.33 -19.11
N LEU A 299 7.21 1.08 -19.19
CA LEU A 299 6.24 0.62 -20.17
C LEU A 299 4.78 0.77 -19.70
N THR A 300 4.55 1.01 -18.41
CA THR A 300 3.21 1.14 -17.83
C THR A 300 2.87 2.55 -17.37
N ASN A 301 1.61 2.93 -17.58
CA ASN A 301 1.06 4.23 -17.17
C ASN A 301 -0.06 4.11 -16.14
N LYS A 302 -0.82 3.03 -16.20
CA LYS A 302 -1.87 2.72 -15.24
C LYS A 302 -1.37 1.62 -14.34
N HIS A 303 -1.60 1.76 -13.04
CA HIS A 303 -1.23 0.73 -12.06
C HIS A 303 0.29 0.51 -11.99
N ASP A 304 1.06 1.57 -12.25
CA ASP A 304 2.52 1.65 -12.07
C ASP A 304 2.93 1.31 -10.64
N ASN A 305 2.06 1.57 -9.66
CA ASN A 305 2.27 1.15 -8.27
C ASN A 305 2.02 -0.34 -7.99
N ILE A 306 1.57 -1.15 -8.94
CA ILE A 306 1.21 -2.57 -8.69
C ILE A 306 2.05 -3.51 -9.55
N LEU A 307 2.13 -3.25 -10.86
CA LEU A 307 2.70 -4.21 -11.79
C LEU A 307 4.19 -4.52 -11.54
N PRO A 308 5.07 -3.52 -11.28
CA PRO A 308 6.46 -3.78 -10.91
C PRO A 308 6.57 -4.69 -9.68
N VAL A 309 5.72 -4.49 -8.68
CA VAL A 309 5.73 -5.28 -7.43
C VAL A 309 5.27 -6.71 -7.68
N ILE A 310 4.20 -6.92 -8.44
CA ILE A 310 3.73 -8.27 -8.79
C ILE A 310 4.86 -9.06 -9.47
N VAL A 311 5.46 -8.48 -10.50
CA VAL A 311 6.55 -9.13 -11.26
C VAL A 311 7.75 -9.37 -10.34
N GLY A 312 8.16 -8.36 -9.57
CA GLY A 312 9.28 -8.47 -8.64
C GLY A 312 9.07 -9.49 -7.52
N PHE A 313 7.86 -9.55 -6.96
CA PHE A 313 7.48 -10.53 -5.94
C PHE A 313 7.55 -11.95 -6.47
N PHE A 314 6.87 -12.24 -7.59
CA PHE A 314 6.88 -13.60 -8.15
C PHE A 314 8.27 -14.02 -8.62
N PHE A 315 9.05 -13.09 -9.18
CA PHE A 315 10.43 -13.39 -9.53
C PHE A 315 11.23 -13.75 -8.28
N LEU A 316 11.20 -12.96 -7.20
CA LEU A 316 11.93 -13.32 -5.98
C LEU A 316 11.40 -14.62 -5.33
N TYR A 317 10.09 -14.81 -5.32
CA TYR A 317 9.43 -15.94 -4.66
C TYR A 317 9.85 -17.29 -5.26
N ASN A 318 9.90 -17.41 -6.59
CA ASN A 318 10.27 -18.66 -7.28
C ASN A 318 11.75 -19.04 -7.13
N TYR A 319 12.57 -18.17 -6.54
CA TYR A 319 14.00 -18.37 -6.33
C TYR A 319 14.35 -18.71 -4.87
N TYR A 320 13.34 -18.94 -4.03
CA TYR A 320 13.43 -19.49 -2.68
C TYR A 320 12.79 -20.88 -2.65
#